data_AF-A0A2J7ZW04-F1
#
_entry.id   AF-A0A2J7ZW04-F1
#
_cell.length_a   1.000
_cell.length_b   1.000
_cell.length_c   1.000
_cell.angle_alpha   90.00
_cell.angle_beta   90.00
_cell.angle_gamma   90.00
#
_symmetry.space_group_name_H-M   'P 1'
#
loop_
_entity.id
_entity.type
_entity.pdbx_description
1 polymer ?
#
loop_
_entity_poly.entity_id
_entity_poly.type
_entity_poly.pdbx_seq_one_letter_code
_entity_poly.pdbx_strand_id
1 'polypeptide(L)'
;PRSSRSHATRQSRKPEDEFWQRSRKLDLVDSLSGAKMLASKPTGVSRWSACGRRQPPTPRHPFATANTAAPRCRTSRRVFTPAAAASPADGAPRQPDQAHAKLETARMAQLRATDMLAKLLEASDVEGVARQYVESLNEEFFMTASAYMSLARKEGNAEVANRLERALSAAWVVKQGTLRLELQLLNKLVRAATEQERKQVYMESGADVADTLSMNERWFFSMLARMTTDVEKQPVNQDKGALLTRLRAIQKETEAIEKQAAKQAAAQQ
;
A
#
# COMPACT_ATOMS: atom_id res chain seq x y z
N PRO A 1 19.00 53.83 -8.57
CA PRO A 1 19.28 52.43 -8.18
C PRO A 1 18.03 51.74 -7.62
N ARG A 2 17.20 51.15 -8.49
CA ARG A 2 15.99 50.40 -8.12
C ARG A 2 16.35 48.96 -7.82
N SER A 3 16.04 48.53 -6.60
CA SER A 3 16.28 47.17 -6.10
C SER A 3 15.20 46.22 -6.61
N SER A 4 15.61 45.28 -7.45
CA SER A 4 14.77 44.21 -8.00
C SER A 4 14.61 43.11 -6.96
N ARG A 5 13.41 42.99 -6.38
CA ARG A 5 13.03 41.96 -5.40
C ARG A 5 12.58 40.70 -6.17
N SER A 6 13.44 39.69 -6.20
CA SER A 6 13.13 38.39 -6.79
C SER A 6 12.14 37.62 -5.92
N HIS A 7 10.92 37.43 -6.41
CA HIS A 7 9.94 36.54 -5.82
C HIS A 7 10.34 35.08 -6.08
N ALA A 8 10.85 34.40 -5.05
CA ALA A 8 11.06 32.97 -5.08
C ALA A 8 9.70 32.25 -4.95
N THR A 9 9.24 31.67 -6.04
CA THR A 9 8.03 30.83 -6.09
C THR A 9 8.27 29.56 -5.26
N ARG A 10 7.65 29.49 -4.09
CA ARG A 10 7.65 28.32 -3.21
C ARG A 10 6.81 27.23 -3.87
N GLN A 11 7.46 26.34 -4.63
CA GLN A 11 6.80 25.14 -5.17
C GLN A 11 6.28 24.29 -4.00
N SER A 12 4.96 24.23 -3.90
CA SER A 12 4.25 23.37 -2.95
C SER A 12 4.59 21.92 -3.30
N ARG A 13 5.32 21.23 -2.42
CA ARG A 13 5.65 19.81 -2.58
C ARG A 13 4.33 19.03 -2.59
N LYS A 14 4.11 18.22 -3.62
CA LYS A 14 2.92 17.38 -3.74
C LYS A 14 2.88 16.40 -2.55
N PRO A 15 1.74 16.24 -1.88
CA PRO A 15 1.58 15.30 -0.76
C PRO A 15 1.77 13.82 -1.15
N GLU A 16 1.91 13.51 -2.44
CA GLU A 16 2.04 12.16 -2.99
C GLU A 16 3.36 11.45 -2.61
N ASP A 17 4.42 12.19 -2.24
CA ASP A 17 5.73 11.60 -1.94
C ASP A 17 5.86 11.06 -0.49
N GLU A 18 5.09 11.57 0.48
CA GLU A 18 5.20 11.16 1.89
C GLU A 18 4.47 9.85 2.21
N PHE A 19 3.48 9.47 1.40
CA PHE A 19 2.63 8.31 1.69
C PHE A 19 3.23 6.96 1.29
N TRP A 20 4.05 6.90 0.23
CA TRP A 20 4.71 5.65 -0.20
C TRP A 20 5.69 5.07 0.82
N GLN A 21 6.00 5.82 1.89
CA GLN A 21 6.72 5.29 3.05
C GLN A 21 5.80 4.60 4.07
N ARG A 22 4.52 4.98 4.18
CA ARG A 22 3.53 4.38 5.10
C ARG A 22 2.90 3.09 4.56
N SER A 23 2.62 3.00 3.26
CA SER A 23 2.07 1.77 2.66
C SER A 23 3.03 0.57 2.68
N ARG A 24 4.34 0.78 2.96
CA ARG A 24 5.30 -0.32 3.17
C ARG A 24 5.10 -1.07 4.49
N LYS A 25 4.29 -0.55 5.42
CA LYS A 25 3.94 -1.23 6.69
C LYS A 25 2.74 -2.18 6.56
N LEU A 26 2.10 -2.25 5.40
CA LEU A 26 1.07 -3.25 5.12
C LEU A 26 1.75 -4.41 4.39
N ASP A 27 1.89 -5.54 5.08
CA ASP A 27 2.50 -6.81 4.66
C ASP A 27 1.82 -7.43 3.42
N LEU A 28 1.90 -6.76 2.28
CA LEU A 28 1.51 -7.32 0.98
C LEU A 28 2.65 -8.14 0.37
N VAL A 29 3.89 -7.98 0.85
CA VAL A 29 5.09 -8.56 0.21
C VAL A 29 5.58 -9.85 0.90
N ASP A 30 5.34 -10.05 2.19
CA ASP A 30 5.69 -11.33 2.86
C ASP A 30 4.84 -12.51 2.38
N SER A 31 3.68 -12.24 1.77
CA SER A 31 2.85 -13.27 1.12
C SER A 31 3.37 -13.67 -0.27
N LEU A 32 4.18 -12.84 -0.92
CA LEU A 32 4.65 -13.06 -2.31
C LEU A 32 6.02 -13.74 -2.41
N SER A 33 6.83 -13.74 -1.34
CA SER A 33 8.15 -14.41 -1.32
C SER A 33 8.10 -15.92 -0.98
N GLY A 34 6.91 -16.49 -0.70
CA GLY A 34 6.74 -17.90 -0.33
C GLY A 34 6.59 -18.90 -1.47
N ALA A 35 6.41 -18.46 -2.72
CA ALA A 35 6.14 -19.35 -3.86
C ALA A 35 7.42 -19.83 -4.56
N LYS A 36 8.35 -20.43 -3.80
CA LYS A 36 9.45 -21.23 -4.39
C LYS A 36 8.88 -22.60 -4.76
N MET A 37 8.24 -22.68 -5.93
CA MET A 37 7.79 -23.93 -6.51
C MET A 37 8.99 -24.87 -6.73
N LEU A 38 9.05 -25.92 -5.92
CA LEU A 38 9.78 -27.13 -6.24
C LEU A 38 9.09 -27.79 -7.44
N ALA A 39 9.75 -27.74 -8.61
CA ALA A 39 9.39 -28.51 -9.77
C ALA A 39 9.55 -30.02 -9.46
N SER A 40 8.44 -30.69 -9.15
CA SER A 40 8.35 -32.16 -9.21
C SER A 40 7.45 -32.55 -10.38
N LYS A 41 7.95 -33.48 -11.18
CA LYS A 41 7.41 -33.96 -12.47
C LYS A 41 5.99 -34.53 -12.33
N PRO A 42 5.15 -34.44 -13.38
CA PRO A 42 3.81 -35.02 -13.35
C PRO A 42 3.90 -36.52 -13.67
N THR A 43 3.45 -37.35 -12.75
CA THR A 43 3.14 -38.75 -13.03
C THR A 43 1.82 -39.08 -12.35
N GLY A 44 0.82 -39.51 -13.12
CA GLY A 44 -0.41 -40.06 -12.56
C GLY A 44 -1.68 -39.52 -13.20
N VAL A 45 -2.07 -40.16 -14.30
CA VAL A 45 -3.43 -40.13 -14.83
C VAL A 45 -4.36 -40.70 -13.76
N SER A 46 -5.31 -39.89 -13.27
CA SER A 46 -6.45 -40.39 -12.50
C SER A 46 -7.74 -39.82 -13.07
N ARG A 47 -8.48 -40.76 -13.65
CA ARG A 47 -9.86 -40.73 -14.14
C ARG A 47 -10.81 -40.21 -13.05
N TRP A 48 -11.57 -39.15 -13.33
CA TRP A 48 -12.65 -38.69 -12.45
C TRP A 48 -13.98 -39.30 -12.90
N SER A 49 -14.49 -40.21 -12.07
CA SER A 49 -15.86 -40.70 -12.15
C SER A 49 -16.81 -39.72 -11.46
N ALA A 50 -17.90 -39.41 -12.14
CA ALA A 50 -19.07 -38.72 -11.58
C ALA A 50 -19.80 -39.63 -10.57
N CYS A 51 -20.17 -39.08 -9.40
CA CYS A 51 -21.42 -39.33 -8.66
C CYS A 51 -21.32 -38.81 -7.23
N GLY A 52 -22.41 -38.21 -6.73
CA GLY A 52 -22.69 -38.16 -5.29
C GLY A 52 -23.04 -36.78 -4.73
N ARG A 53 -24.32 -36.40 -4.85
CA ARG A 53 -24.94 -35.41 -3.96
C ARG A 53 -24.78 -35.90 -2.51
N ARG A 54 -24.11 -35.13 -1.65
CA ARG A 54 -24.21 -35.27 -0.18
C ARG A 54 -24.92 -34.04 0.38
N GLN A 55 -26.00 -34.31 1.12
CA GLN A 55 -26.76 -33.34 1.90
C GLN A 55 -25.91 -32.76 3.03
N PRO A 56 -26.16 -31.52 3.48
CA PRO A 56 -25.55 -30.98 4.68
C PRO A 56 -26.20 -31.54 5.96
N PRO A 57 -25.43 -31.86 7.02
CA PRO A 57 -26.00 -32.19 8.31
C PRO A 57 -26.49 -30.92 9.04
N THR A 58 -27.74 -30.95 9.48
CA THR A 58 -28.30 -30.00 10.46
C THR A 58 -27.73 -30.28 11.86
N PRO A 59 -27.22 -29.27 12.60
CA PRO A 59 -26.99 -29.40 14.03
C PRO A 59 -28.26 -29.06 14.82
N ARG A 60 -28.77 -30.04 15.58
CA ARG A 60 -29.75 -29.87 16.65
C ARG A 60 -29.07 -29.29 17.90
N HIS A 61 -29.78 -28.37 18.56
CA HIS A 61 -29.44 -27.73 19.83
C HIS A 61 -29.14 -28.72 20.98
N PRO A 62 -28.50 -28.22 22.06
CA PRO A 62 -29.32 -28.01 23.27
C PRO A 62 -29.13 -26.64 23.93
N PHE A 63 -30.27 -26.10 24.39
CA PHE A 63 -30.35 -24.99 25.34
C PHE A 63 -29.63 -25.37 26.64
N ALA A 64 -28.61 -24.59 27.01
CA ALA A 64 -28.07 -24.56 28.35
C ALA A 64 -28.41 -23.20 28.97
N THR A 65 -29.45 -23.21 29.80
CA THR A 65 -29.78 -22.12 30.73
C THR A 65 -28.76 -22.11 31.86
N ALA A 66 -27.83 -21.15 31.84
CA ALA A 66 -26.95 -20.85 32.95
C ALA A 66 -27.24 -19.44 33.48
N ASN A 67 -27.84 -19.41 34.67
CA ASN A 67 -28.01 -18.24 35.53
C ASN A 67 -26.71 -17.45 35.66
N THR A 68 -26.69 -16.20 35.21
CA THR A 68 -25.70 -15.21 35.66
C THR A 68 -26.44 -13.99 36.19
N ALA A 69 -26.25 -13.76 37.48
CA ALA A 69 -26.87 -12.71 38.25
C ALA A 69 -26.57 -11.31 37.67
N ALA A 70 -27.63 -10.51 37.53
CA ALA A 70 -27.55 -9.12 37.13
C ALA A 70 -26.89 -8.25 38.22
N PRO A 71 -25.89 -7.43 37.91
CA PRO A 71 -25.48 -6.35 38.80
C PRO A 71 -26.58 -5.27 38.79
N ARG A 72 -27.17 -5.02 39.96
CA ARG A 72 -28.13 -3.94 40.20
C ARG A 72 -27.51 -2.59 39.85
N CYS A 73 -27.90 -2.01 38.72
CA CYS A 73 -27.66 -0.61 38.43
C CYS A 73 -28.44 0.26 39.42
N ARG A 74 -27.71 0.96 40.28
CA ARG A 74 -28.21 1.98 41.20
C ARG A 74 -28.70 3.18 40.37
N THR A 75 -30.00 3.23 40.14
CA THR A 75 -30.72 4.35 39.51
C THR A 75 -30.66 5.56 40.44
N SER A 76 -29.63 6.40 40.26
CA SER A 76 -29.63 7.76 40.81
C SER A 76 -30.62 8.61 40.01
N ARG A 77 -31.87 8.61 40.49
CA ARG A 77 -32.97 9.45 40.03
C ARG A 77 -32.65 10.92 40.35
N ARG A 78 -31.93 11.61 39.46
CA ARG A 78 -31.89 13.08 39.48
C ARG A 78 -33.24 13.57 38.98
N VAL A 79 -34.00 14.20 39.88
CA VAL A 79 -35.17 15.01 39.55
C VAL A 79 -34.67 16.18 38.72
N PHE A 80 -34.92 16.13 37.42
CA PHE A 80 -34.61 17.22 36.50
C PHE A 80 -35.79 18.19 36.54
N THR A 81 -35.57 19.37 37.07
CA THR A 81 -36.48 20.50 37.01
C THR A 81 -36.54 21.03 35.57
N PRO A 82 -37.73 21.16 34.95
CA PRO A 82 -37.86 21.79 33.64
C PRO A 82 -37.73 23.31 33.81
N ALA A 83 -36.53 23.84 33.59
CA ALA A 83 -36.33 25.28 33.49
C ALA A 83 -36.91 25.78 32.16
N ALA A 84 -37.81 26.75 32.28
CA ALA A 84 -38.60 27.34 31.22
C ALA A 84 -37.75 27.82 30.04
N ALA A 85 -38.28 27.54 28.85
CA ALA A 85 -37.75 27.93 27.56
C ALA A 85 -37.68 29.47 27.41
N ALA A 86 -36.47 29.99 27.28
CA ALA A 86 -36.22 31.24 26.58
C ALA A 86 -35.66 30.85 25.21
N SER A 87 -36.44 31.12 24.16
CA SER A 87 -36.02 30.94 22.77
C SER A 87 -35.28 32.20 22.30
N PRO A 88 -33.96 32.16 22.06
CA PRO A 88 -33.35 33.14 21.17
C PRO A 88 -33.61 32.68 19.73
N ALA A 89 -34.63 33.29 19.13
CA ALA A 89 -34.80 33.31 17.68
C ALA A 89 -33.71 34.22 17.10
N ASP A 90 -32.50 33.68 16.90
CA ASP A 90 -31.47 34.36 16.14
C ASP A 90 -31.01 33.45 15.00
N GLY A 91 -31.57 33.72 13.83
CA GLY A 91 -31.39 33.00 12.58
C GLY A 91 -30.03 33.25 11.96
N ALA A 92 -28.96 32.82 12.62
CA ALA A 92 -27.67 32.67 11.95
C ALA A 92 -27.82 31.53 10.92
N PRO A 93 -27.52 31.75 9.62
CA PRO A 93 -27.53 30.68 8.64
C PRO A 93 -26.54 29.61 9.09
N ARG A 94 -27.05 28.44 9.48
CA ARG A 94 -26.25 27.26 9.81
C ARG A 94 -25.34 27.02 8.61
N GLN A 95 -24.04 27.27 8.76
CA GLN A 95 -23.07 26.94 7.73
C GLN A 95 -23.31 25.47 7.35
N PRO A 96 -23.54 25.15 6.07
CA PRO A 96 -23.66 23.76 5.64
C PRO A 96 -22.40 23.03 6.13
N ASP A 97 -22.66 22.03 6.96
CA ASP A 97 -21.69 21.39 7.83
C ASP A 97 -20.50 20.87 7.00
N GLN A 98 -19.33 21.47 7.17
CA GLN A 98 -18.11 21.01 6.48
C GLN A 98 -17.83 19.53 6.74
N ALA A 99 -18.33 18.99 7.87
CA ALA A 99 -18.30 17.57 8.18
C ALA A 99 -19.08 16.73 7.15
N HIS A 100 -20.27 17.14 6.74
CA HIS A 100 -21.07 16.45 5.73
C HIS A 100 -20.37 16.46 4.36
N ALA A 101 -19.78 17.58 3.95
CA ALA A 101 -19.04 17.65 2.68
C ALA A 101 -17.82 16.71 2.65
N LYS A 102 -17.10 16.58 3.78
CA LYS A 102 -15.97 15.64 3.91
C LYS A 102 -16.43 14.19 3.85
N LEU A 103 -17.54 13.85 4.52
CA LEU A 103 -18.12 12.51 4.47
C LEU A 103 -18.57 12.12 3.07
N GLU A 104 -19.22 13.03 2.34
CA GLU A 104 -19.62 12.77 0.95
C GLU A 104 -18.40 12.59 0.04
N THR A 105 -17.34 13.38 0.21
CA THR A 105 -16.11 13.22 -0.57
C THR A 105 -15.46 11.86 -0.31
N ALA A 106 -15.37 11.44 0.96
CA ALA A 106 -14.82 10.13 1.33
C ALA A 106 -15.67 8.98 0.79
N ARG A 107 -17.00 9.12 0.84
CA ARG A 107 -17.94 8.13 0.29
C ARG A 107 -17.76 7.97 -1.21
N MET A 108 -17.65 9.08 -1.94
CA MET A 108 -17.45 9.05 -3.40
C MET A 108 -16.09 8.47 -3.78
N ALA A 109 -15.03 8.77 -3.02
CA ALA A 109 -13.72 8.15 -3.21
C ALA A 109 -13.77 6.63 -3.02
N GLN A 110 -14.43 6.16 -1.96
CA GLN A 110 -14.62 4.73 -1.70
C GLN A 110 -15.40 4.05 -2.82
N LEU A 111 -16.51 4.65 -3.29
CA LEU A 111 -17.30 4.10 -4.40
C LEU A 111 -16.47 3.95 -5.67
N ARG A 112 -15.70 4.98 -6.05
CA ARG A 112 -14.81 4.93 -7.22
C ARG A 112 -13.74 3.85 -7.09
N ALA A 113 -13.14 3.71 -5.90
CA ALA A 113 -12.15 2.67 -5.62
C ALA A 113 -12.76 1.27 -5.76
N THR A 114 -13.97 1.07 -5.22
CA THR A 114 -14.70 -0.21 -5.32
C THR A 114 -15.10 -0.52 -6.76
N ASP A 115 -15.59 0.45 -7.51
CA ASP A 115 -15.94 0.28 -8.94
C ASP A 115 -14.71 -0.09 -9.77
N MET A 116 -13.57 0.56 -9.50
CA MET A 116 -12.30 0.22 -10.18
C MET A 116 -11.83 -1.19 -9.82
N LEU A 117 -11.98 -1.60 -8.56
CA LEU A 117 -11.65 -2.96 -8.13
C LEU A 117 -12.53 -4.00 -8.82
N ALA A 118 -13.84 -3.74 -8.93
CA ALA A 118 -14.77 -4.62 -9.63
C ALA A 118 -14.35 -4.80 -11.10
N LYS A 119 -14.03 -3.70 -11.81
CA LYS A 119 -13.52 -3.75 -13.19
C LYS A 119 -12.27 -4.63 -13.33
N LEU A 120 -11.32 -4.55 -12.38
CA LEU A 120 -10.11 -5.38 -12.42
C LEU A 120 -10.40 -6.85 -12.15
N LEU A 121 -11.40 -7.16 -11.31
CA LEU A 121 -11.78 -8.54 -10.99
C LEU A 121 -12.60 -9.21 -12.10
N GLU A 122 -13.35 -8.44 -12.87
CA GLU A 122 -14.14 -8.91 -14.01
C GLU A 122 -13.30 -9.05 -15.29
N ALA A 123 -12.18 -8.33 -15.38
CA ALA A 123 -11.33 -8.31 -16.55
C ALA A 123 -10.63 -9.66 -16.81
N SER A 124 -10.66 -10.11 -18.07
CA SER A 124 -9.83 -11.23 -18.51
C SER A 124 -8.35 -10.84 -18.64
N ASP A 125 -8.08 -9.60 -19.09
CA ASP A 125 -6.75 -8.98 -19.12
C ASP A 125 -6.67 -7.85 -18.08
N VAL A 126 -6.26 -8.22 -16.87
CA VAL A 126 -6.19 -7.30 -15.73
C VAL A 126 -5.15 -6.19 -15.95
N GLU A 127 -4.02 -6.50 -16.59
CA GLU A 127 -2.96 -5.52 -16.87
C GLU A 127 -3.38 -4.52 -17.95
N GLY A 128 -4.11 -4.98 -18.98
CA GLY A 128 -4.71 -4.10 -20.00
C GLY A 128 -5.67 -3.09 -19.38
N VAL A 129 -6.60 -3.54 -18.54
CA VAL A 129 -7.54 -2.65 -17.83
C VAL A 129 -6.80 -1.72 -16.87
N ALA A 130 -5.82 -2.22 -16.12
CA ALA A 130 -5.00 -1.38 -15.24
C ALA A 130 -4.25 -0.27 -16.01
N ARG A 131 -3.73 -0.56 -17.20
CA ARG A 131 -3.07 0.44 -18.07
C ARG A 131 -4.06 1.51 -18.55
N GLN A 132 -5.27 1.12 -18.92
CA GLN A 132 -6.31 2.06 -19.34
C GLN A 132 -6.73 3.02 -18.22
N TYR A 133 -6.72 2.54 -16.96
CA TYR A 133 -7.19 3.31 -15.80
C TYR A 133 -6.07 3.72 -14.84
N VAL A 134 -4.83 3.90 -15.33
CA VAL A 134 -3.65 4.13 -14.47
C VAL A 134 -3.75 5.36 -13.55
N GLU A 135 -4.49 6.38 -13.98
CA GLU A 135 -4.77 7.59 -13.19
C GLU A 135 -5.71 7.30 -12.01
N SER A 136 -6.65 6.38 -12.19
CA SER A 136 -7.59 5.95 -11.15
C SER A 136 -6.93 5.00 -10.14
N LEU A 137 -5.77 4.40 -10.48
CA LEU A 137 -4.95 3.60 -9.56
C LEU A 137 -4.17 4.51 -8.60
N ASN A 138 -4.89 5.22 -7.74
CA ASN A 138 -4.35 6.11 -6.73
C ASN A 138 -4.19 5.43 -5.37
N GLU A 139 -3.69 6.16 -4.39
CA GLU A 139 -3.52 5.69 -3.02
C GLU A 139 -4.82 5.18 -2.38
N GLU A 140 -5.92 5.94 -2.53
CA GLU A 140 -7.23 5.60 -1.95
C GLU A 140 -7.74 4.26 -2.48
N PHE A 141 -7.51 3.98 -3.77
CA PHE A 141 -7.79 2.70 -4.39
C PHE A 141 -7.02 1.56 -3.71
N PHE A 142 -5.68 1.68 -3.60
CA PHE A 142 -4.86 0.62 -2.99
C PHE A 142 -5.19 0.41 -1.51
N MET A 143 -5.50 1.47 -0.77
CA MET A 143 -5.95 1.37 0.63
C MET A 143 -7.26 0.61 0.75
N THR A 144 -8.26 0.99 -0.05
CA THR A 144 -9.60 0.38 -0.03
C THR A 144 -9.53 -1.09 -0.44
N ALA A 145 -8.81 -1.41 -1.51
CA ALA A 145 -8.65 -2.78 -1.98
C ALA A 145 -7.86 -3.67 -1.00
N SER A 146 -6.84 -3.12 -0.32
CA SER A 146 -6.11 -3.84 0.73
C SER A 146 -7.00 -4.15 1.95
N ALA A 147 -7.94 -3.26 2.27
CA ALA A 147 -8.94 -3.50 3.32
C ALA A 147 -9.87 -4.67 2.93
N TYR A 148 -10.36 -4.70 1.68
CA TYR A 148 -11.18 -5.82 1.18
C TYR A 148 -10.41 -7.15 1.16
N MET A 149 -9.15 -7.13 0.73
CA MET A 149 -8.30 -8.33 0.77
C MET A 149 -8.11 -8.83 2.21
N SER A 150 -7.88 -7.93 3.16
CA SER A 150 -7.74 -8.27 4.58
C SER A 150 -9.04 -8.85 5.17
N LEU A 151 -10.20 -8.31 4.78
CA LEU A 151 -11.50 -8.84 5.18
C LEU A 151 -11.70 -10.26 4.64
N ALA A 152 -11.45 -10.49 3.34
CA ALA A 152 -11.58 -11.80 2.72
C ALA A 152 -10.68 -12.86 3.39
N ARG A 153 -9.46 -12.48 3.77
CA ARG A 153 -8.54 -13.35 4.55
C ARG A 153 -9.10 -13.68 5.93
N LYS A 154 -9.66 -12.70 6.65
CA LYS A 154 -10.27 -12.90 7.97
C LYS A 154 -11.51 -13.79 7.94
N GLU A 155 -12.29 -13.71 6.86
CA GLU A 155 -13.46 -14.56 6.63
C GLU A 155 -13.10 -15.98 6.16
N GLY A 156 -11.81 -16.26 5.93
CA GLY A 156 -11.35 -17.56 5.42
C GLY A 156 -11.67 -17.79 3.93
N ASN A 157 -12.06 -16.74 3.20
CA ASN A 157 -12.34 -16.84 1.77
C ASN A 157 -11.05 -16.71 0.95
N ALA A 158 -10.27 -17.79 0.95
CA ALA A 158 -8.97 -17.85 0.29
C ALA A 158 -9.06 -17.59 -1.23
N GLU A 159 -10.12 -18.03 -1.89
CA GLU A 159 -10.29 -17.82 -3.33
C GLU A 159 -10.43 -16.34 -3.67
N VAL A 160 -11.30 -15.61 -2.95
CA VAL A 160 -11.47 -14.16 -3.16
C VAL A 160 -10.21 -13.40 -2.81
N ALA A 161 -9.55 -13.74 -1.70
CA ALA A 161 -8.28 -13.14 -1.31
C ALA A 161 -7.21 -13.30 -2.42
N ASN A 162 -7.08 -14.50 -2.99
CA ASN A 162 -6.12 -14.78 -4.07
C ASN A 162 -6.48 -14.05 -5.38
N ARG A 163 -7.77 -13.85 -5.68
CA ARG A 163 -8.20 -13.05 -6.84
C ARG A 163 -7.86 -11.57 -6.64
N LEU A 164 -8.15 -11.03 -5.45
CA LEU A 164 -7.80 -9.65 -5.07
C LEU A 164 -6.29 -9.41 -5.11
N GLU A 165 -5.50 -10.34 -4.57
CA GLU A 165 -4.04 -10.25 -4.55
C GLU A 165 -3.44 -10.22 -5.95
N ARG A 166 -3.91 -11.09 -6.86
CA ARG A 166 -3.50 -11.07 -8.27
C ARG A 166 -3.87 -9.76 -8.96
N ALA A 167 -5.09 -9.29 -8.76
CA ALA A 167 -5.56 -8.04 -9.36
C ALA A 167 -4.77 -6.82 -8.88
N LEU A 168 -4.50 -6.75 -7.57
CA LEU A 168 -3.71 -5.69 -6.97
C LEU A 168 -2.24 -5.75 -7.40
N SER A 169 -1.68 -6.95 -7.54
CA SER A 169 -0.31 -7.13 -8.02
C SER A 169 -0.16 -6.62 -9.46
N ALA A 170 -1.09 -6.97 -10.36
CA ALA A 170 -1.09 -6.49 -11.73
C ALA A 170 -1.25 -4.96 -11.81
N ALA A 171 -2.21 -4.40 -11.08
CA ALA A 171 -2.40 -2.95 -11.00
C ALA A 171 -1.17 -2.22 -10.46
N TRP A 172 -0.51 -2.82 -9.46
CA TRP A 172 0.71 -2.29 -8.87
C TRP A 172 1.87 -2.24 -9.87
N VAL A 173 2.09 -3.31 -10.64
CA VAL A 173 3.14 -3.37 -11.67
C VAL A 173 2.95 -2.27 -12.70
N VAL A 174 1.72 -2.08 -13.18
CA VAL A 174 1.38 -1.01 -14.13
C VAL A 174 1.66 0.37 -13.53
N LYS A 175 1.20 0.62 -12.30
CA LYS A 175 1.44 1.91 -11.63
C LYS A 175 2.92 2.17 -11.39
N GLN A 176 3.67 1.14 -11.01
CA GLN A 176 5.12 1.24 -10.82
C GLN A 176 5.84 1.58 -12.13
N GLY A 177 5.38 1.05 -13.27
CA GLY A 177 5.92 1.38 -14.59
C GLY A 177 5.76 2.85 -15.00
N THR A 178 4.82 3.58 -14.40
CA THR A 178 4.66 5.04 -14.65
C THR A 178 5.57 5.93 -13.80
N LEU A 179 6.26 5.35 -12.81
CA LEU A 179 7.19 6.12 -11.98
C LEU A 179 8.47 6.43 -12.76
N ARG A 180 9.19 7.45 -12.31
CA ARG A 180 10.55 7.74 -12.82
C ARG A 180 11.48 6.53 -12.60
N LEU A 181 12.41 6.28 -13.52
CA LEU A 181 13.30 5.11 -13.47
C LEU A 181 14.09 5.03 -12.16
N GLU A 182 14.53 6.15 -11.62
CA GLU A 182 15.25 6.21 -10.35
C GLU A 182 14.37 5.72 -9.18
N LEU A 183 13.08 6.10 -9.19
CA LEU A 183 12.09 5.64 -8.21
C LEU A 183 11.76 4.16 -8.40
N GLN A 184 11.67 3.69 -9.65
CA GLN A 184 11.45 2.27 -9.94
C GLN A 184 12.60 1.41 -9.40
N LEU A 185 13.84 1.81 -9.67
CA LEU A 185 15.04 1.14 -9.17
C LEU A 185 15.07 1.12 -7.64
N LEU A 186 14.83 2.28 -7.00
CA LEU A 186 14.78 2.38 -5.54
C LEU A 186 13.73 1.45 -4.93
N ASN A 187 12.53 1.41 -5.51
CA ASN A 187 11.45 0.54 -5.04
C ASN A 187 11.81 -0.95 -5.17
N LYS A 188 12.48 -1.36 -6.26
CA LYS A 188 12.99 -2.73 -6.42
C LYS A 188 14.07 -3.05 -5.37
N LEU A 189 15.04 -2.16 -5.18
CA LEU A 189 16.15 -2.37 -4.24
C LEU A 189 15.70 -2.43 -2.78
N VAL A 190 14.73 -1.61 -2.37
CA VAL A 190 14.23 -1.65 -0.98
C VAL A 190 13.41 -2.92 -0.71
N ARG A 191 12.78 -3.50 -1.74
CA ARG A 191 12.03 -4.78 -1.64
C ARG A 191 12.95 -6.00 -1.58
N ALA A 192 14.08 -5.96 -2.26
CA ALA A 192 15.09 -7.02 -2.18
C ALA A 192 15.64 -7.14 -0.75
N ALA A 193 15.30 -8.25 -0.10
CA ALA A 193 15.63 -8.49 1.30
C ALA A 193 17.12 -8.81 1.46
N THR A 194 17.67 -9.56 0.50
CA THR A 194 19.06 -10.04 0.53
C THR A 194 19.97 -9.25 -0.40
N GLU A 195 21.28 -9.31 -0.15
CA GLU A 195 22.30 -8.73 -1.03
C GLU A 195 22.26 -9.37 -2.43
N GLN A 196 22.02 -10.69 -2.50
CA GLN A 196 21.96 -11.41 -3.76
C GLN A 196 20.79 -10.93 -4.64
N GLU A 197 19.61 -10.71 -4.05
CA GLU A 197 18.46 -10.15 -4.75
C GLU A 197 18.73 -8.72 -5.23
N ARG A 198 19.43 -7.90 -4.45
CA ARG A 198 19.82 -6.54 -4.89
C ARG A 198 20.79 -6.58 -6.06
N LYS A 199 21.80 -7.46 -6.02
CA LYS A 199 22.71 -7.71 -7.15
C LYS A 199 21.94 -8.12 -8.39
N GLN A 200 20.94 -9.00 -8.25
CA GLN A 200 20.07 -9.40 -9.35
C GLN A 200 19.32 -8.20 -9.94
N VAL A 201 18.78 -7.30 -9.10
CA VAL A 201 18.12 -6.07 -9.57
C VAL A 201 19.08 -5.18 -10.38
N TYR A 202 20.34 -5.03 -9.95
CA TYR A 202 21.34 -4.27 -10.70
C TYR A 202 21.67 -4.95 -12.04
N MET A 203 21.81 -6.27 -12.06
CA MET A 203 22.11 -7.02 -13.30
C MET A 203 20.96 -6.95 -14.30
N GLU A 204 19.71 -7.12 -13.85
CA GLU A 204 18.51 -7.03 -14.69
C GLU A 204 18.30 -5.65 -15.30
N SER A 205 18.74 -4.61 -14.58
CA SER A 205 18.63 -3.23 -15.03
C SER A 205 19.78 -2.84 -15.98
N GLY A 206 20.83 -3.68 -16.11
CA GLY A 206 21.85 -3.56 -17.15
C GLY A 206 22.68 -2.27 -17.12
N ALA A 207 23.09 -1.82 -18.31
CA ALA A 207 23.88 -0.60 -18.49
C ALA A 207 23.13 0.67 -18.03
N ASP A 208 21.79 0.64 -18.13
CA ASP A 208 20.92 1.76 -17.77
C ASP A 208 21.00 2.11 -16.27
N VAL A 209 21.53 1.22 -15.42
CA VAL A 209 21.72 1.50 -13.99
C VAL A 209 22.67 2.66 -13.80
N ALA A 210 23.85 2.65 -14.43
CA ALA A 210 24.84 3.69 -14.23
C ALA A 210 24.31 5.06 -14.69
N ASP A 211 23.58 5.07 -15.80
CA ASP A 211 22.92 6.26 -16.33
C ASP A 211 21.83 6.74 -15.37
N THR A 212 20.94 5.83 -14.93
CA THR A 212 19.86 6.13 -13.97
C THR A 212 20.40 6.67 -12.64
N LEU A 213 21.56 6.19 -12.18
CA LEU A 213 22.19 6.64 -10.94
C LEU A 213 22.87 8.00 -11.05
N SER A 214 23.40 8.33 -12.22
CA SER A 214 24.05 9.61 -12.50
C SER A 214 23.07 10.71 -12.94
N MET A 215 21.86 10.33 -13.35
CA MET A 215 20.78 11.25 -13.73
C MET A 215 20.39 12.22 -12.59
N ASN A 216 19.97 13.42 -13.00
CA ASN A 216 19.30 14.41 -12.15
C ASN A 216 20.06 14.75 -10.86
N GLU A 217 21.30 15.21 -10.98
CA GLU A 217 22.08 15.76 -9.85
C GLU A 217 22.20 14.78 -8.66
N ARG A 218 22.32 13.48 -8.92
CA ARG A 218 22.40 12.45 -7.85
C ARG A 218 21.14 12.42 -6.97
N TRP A 219 19.98 12.74 -7.56
CA TRP A 219 18.67 12.71 -6.90
C TRP A 219 18.46 11.40 -6.11
N PHE A 220 18.82 10.26 -6.69
CA PHE A 220 18.71 8.94 -6.06
C PHE A 220 19.41 8.88 -4.69
N PHE A 221 20.65 9.36 -4.61
CA PHE A 221 21.43 9.39 -3.37
C PHE A 221 20.83 10.36 -2.35
N SER A 222 20.37 11.53 -2.79
CA SER A 222 19.72 12.50 -1.91
C SER A 222 18.43 11.93 -1.28
N MET A 223 17.66 11.16 -2.06
CA MET A 223 16.44 10.53 -1.61
C MET A 223 16.73 9.40 -0.62
N LEU A 224 17.73 8.54 -0.90
CA LEU A 224 18.19 7.50 0.03
C LEU A 224 18.68 8.08 1.35
N ALA A 225 19.47 9.15 1.31
CA ALA A 225 19.97 9.82 2.51
C ALA A 225 18.80 10.38 3.35
N ARG A 226 17.84 11.06 2.70
CA ARG A 226 16.64 11.57 3.36
C ARG A 226 15.82 10.44 3.99
N MET A 227 15.55 9.36 3.25
CA MET A 227 14.84 8.20 3.78
C MET A 227 15.53 7.59 5.00
N THR A 228 16.87 7.48 4.96
CA THR A 228 17.66 6.97 6.08
C THR A 228 17.50 7.86 7.31
N THR A 229 17.64 9.18 7.14
CA THR A 229 17.44 10.16 8.22
C THR A 229 16.00 10.13 8.76
N ASP A 230 15.01 9.99 7.89
CA ASP A 230 13.60 9.93 8.30
C ASP A 230 13.32 8.67 9.13
N VAL A 231 13.87 7.51 8.74
CA VAL A 231 13.75 6.25 9.51
C VAL A 231 14.53 6.33 10.83
N GLU A 232 15.68 7.00 10.87
CA GLU A 232 16.45 7.21 12.11
C GLU A 232 15.65 8.01 13.15
N LYS A 233 14.86 8.99 12.72
CA LYS A 233 14.01 9.83 13.59
C LYS A 233 12.75 9.12 14.09
N GLN A 234 12.34 8.00 13.48
CA GLN A 234 11.17 7.27 13.92
C GLN A 234 11.40 6.62 15.31
N PRO A 235 10.34 6.45 16.13
CA PRO A 235 10.44 5.68 17.36
C PRO A 235 10.89 4.24 17.08
N VAL A 236 11.46 3.58 18.07
CA VAL A 236 11.95 2.20 17.92
C VAL A 236 10.79 1.26 17.60
N ASN A 237 10.83 0.61 16.44
CA ASN A 237 9.99 -0.53 16.06
C ASN A 237 10.87 -1.74 15.71
N GLN A 238 10.26 -2.93 15.70
CA GLN A 238 10.97 -4.19 15.45
C GLN A 238 11.73 -4.18 14.11
N ASP A 239 11.21 -3.50 13.09
CA ASP A 239 11.78 -3.51 11.74
C ASP A 239 12.77 -2.38 11.43
N LYS A 240 12.88 -1.34 12.29
CA LYS A 240 13.75 -0.19 12.00
C LYS A 240 15.20 -0.57 11.81
N GLY A 241 15.71 -1.48 12.65
CA GLY A 241 17.09 -1.96 12.56
C GLY A 241 17.39 -2.64 11.21
N ALA A 242 16.47 -3.51 10.77
CA ALA A 242 16.57 -4.21 9.49
C ALA A 242 16.49 -3.24 8.30
N LEU A 243 15.54 -2.29 8.36
CA LEU A 243 15.37 -1.29 7.31
C LEU A 243 16.58 -0.35 7.18
N LEU A 244 17.11 0.17 8.29
CA LEU A 244 18.30 1.03 8.27
C LEU A 244 19.52 0.31 7.73
N THR A 245 19.71 -0.95 8.15
CA THR A 245 20.78 -1.80 7.62
C THR A 245 20.63 -1.96 6.11
N ARG A 246 19.41 -2.20 5.62
CA ARG A 246 19.13 -2.34 4.18
C ARG A 246 19.40 -1.05 3.41
N LEU A 247 18.91 0.10 3.89
CA LEU A 247 19.11 1.40 3.22
C LEU A 247 20.59 1.77 3.11
N ARG A 248 21.36 1.54 4.18
CA ARG A 248 22.82 1.78 4.17
C ARG A 248 23.56 0.81 3.26
N ALA A 249 23.13 -0.45 3.19
CA ALA A 249 23.68 -1.42 2.24
C ALA A 249 23.42 -1.00 0.79
N ILE A 250 22.18 -0.61 0.46
CA ILE A 250 21.83 -0.09 -0.86
C ILE A 250 22.71 1.12 -1.21
N GLN A 251 22.86 2.07 -0.29
CA GLN A 251 23.70 3.24 -0.51
C GLN A 251 25.15 2.84 -0.85
N LYS A 252 25.78 1.99 -0.03
CA LYS A 252 27.16 1.54 -0.25
C LYS A 252 27.33 0.77 -1.56
N GLU A 253 26.40 -0.12 -1.88
CA GLU A 253 26.41 -0.90 -3.13
C GLU A 253 26.28 0.01 -4.34
N THR A 254 25.38 0.99 -4.29
CA THR A 254 25.14 1.95 -5.37
C THR A 254 26.38 2.82 -5.63
N GLU A 255 27.02 3.32 -4.56
CA GLU A 255 28.28 4.09 -4.68
C GLU A 255 29.41 3.26 -5.28
N ALA A 256 29.46 1.95 -4.98
CA ALA A 256 30.45 1.06 -5.56
C ALA A 256 30.23 0.86 -7.06
N ILE A 257 28.97 0.68 -7.48
CA ILE A 257 28.59 0.55 -8.90
C ILE A 257 28.92 1.83 -9.67
N GLU A 258 28.56 3.01 -9.14
CA GLU A 258 28.87 4.30 -9.77
C GLU A 258 30.39 4.48 -9.97
N LYS A 259 31.19 4.16 -8.93
CA LYS A 259 32.66 4.20 -9.02
C LYS A 259 33.21 3.21 -10.04
N GLN A 260 32.63 2.01 -10.13
CA GLN A 260 33.05 1.01 -11.10
C GLN A 260 32.72 1.46 -12.53
N ALA A 261 31.52 1.99 -12.76
CA ALA A 261 31.11 2.54 -14.06
C ALA A 261 32.02 3.71 -14.48
N ALA A 262 32.32 4.63 -13.56
CA ALA A 262 33.23 5.75 -13.83
C ALA A 262 34.64 5.29 -14.21
N LYS A 263 35.17 4.24 -13.55
CA LYS A 263 36.47 3.65 -13.90
C LYS A 263 36.44 2.98 -15.28
N GLN A 264 35.36 2.29 -15.62
CA GLN A 264 35.20 1.65 -16.92
C GLN A 264 35.11 2.69 -18.05
N ALA A 265 34.37 3.78 -17.84
CA ALA A 265 34.27 4.88 -18.79
C ALA A 265 35.63 5.57 -19.01
N ALA A 266 36.40 5.79 -17.94
CA ALA A 266 37.73 6.40 -18.03
C ALA A 266 38.77 5.50 -18.74
N ALA A 267 38.61 4.17 -18.67
CA ALA A 267 39.51 3.23 -19.35
C ALA A 267 39.22 3.08 -20.86
N GLN A 268 38.08 3.58 -21.34
CA GLN A 268 37.69 3.54 -22.76
C GLN A 268 38.07 4.83 -23.52
N GLN A 269 38.51 5.87 -22.81
CA GLN A 269 38.99 7.14 -23.36
C GLN A 269 40.49 7.10 -23.58
#